data_AF-A0A7S1PIG2-F1
#
_entry.id   AF-A0A7S1PIG2-F1
#
_cell.length_a   1.000
_cell.length_b   1.000
_cell.length_c   1.000
_cell.angle_alpha   90.00
_cell.angle_beta   90.00
_cell.angle_gamma   90.00
#
_symmetry.space_group_name_H-M   'P 1'
#
loop_
_entity.id
_entity.type
_entity.pdbx_description
1 polymer ?
#
loop_
_entity_poly.entity_id
_entity_poly.type
_entity_poly.pdbx_seq_one_letter_code
_entity_poly.pdbx_strand_id
1 'polypeptide(L)'
;AMKAMKAIKAMKAMKAATKAMKAMKAMKSKVAKGRLCKSQVVKGRQERTSGGLKVADITTNKYGKFVYKRKSAHGKTNAWARAIEAARKALGITGFVLINKGPQGQALYVKAKTLLGSGAAVEGPRPSVPPPAPSA
;
A
#
# COMPACT_ATOMS: atom_id res chain seq x y z
N ALA A 1 -15.99 -47.91 44.02
CA ALA A 1 -15.64 -46.48 44.24
C ALA A 1 -14.51 -45.95 43.34
N MET A 2 -13.37 -46.64 43.16
CA MET A 2 -12.22 -46.13 42.36
C MET A 2 -12.50 -45.83 40.86
N LYS A 3 -13.46 -46.51 40.23
CA LYS A 3 -13.77 -46.36 38.79
C LYS A 3 -14.37 -44.98 38.45
N ALA A 4 -15.19 -44.43 39.36
CA ALA A 4 -15.78 -43.10 39.22
C ALA A 4 -14.73 -41.98 39.37
N MET A 5 -13.78 -42.14 40.31
CA MET A 5 -12.71 -41.15 40.52
C MET A 5 -11.72 -41.09 39.34
N LYS A 6 -11.46 -42.23 38.68
CA LYS A 6 -10.63 -42.30 37.47
C LYS A 6 -11.29 -41.63 36.26
N ALA A 7 -12.62 -41.76 36.12
CA ALA A 7 -13.39 -41.08 35.08
C ALA A 7 -13.44 -39.55 35.29
N ILE A 8 -13.63 -39.08 36.52
CA ILE A 8 -13.59 -37.65 36.85
C ILE A 8 -12.20 -37.06 36.60
N LYS A 9 -11.13 -37.80 36.93
CA LYS A 9 -9.74 -37.38 36.68
C LYS A 9 -9.43 -37.28 35.18
N ALA A 10 -9.92 -38.21 34.36
CA ALA A 10 -9.80 -38.16 32.91
C ALA A 10 -10.57 -36.99 32.30
N MET A 11 -11.79 -36.73 32.76
CA MET A 11 -12.61 -35.60 32.30
C MET A 11 -11.95 -34.25 32.66
N LYS A 12 -11.37 -34.14 33.86
CA LYS A 12 -10.65 -32.92 34.31
C LYS A 12 -9.38 -32.68 33.49
N ALA A 13 -8.65 -33.74 33.14
CA ALA A 13 -7.49 -33.66 32.25
C ALA A 13 -7.90 -33.23 30.82
N MET A 14 -9.00 -33.76 30.28
CA MET A 14 -9.52 -33.36 28.97
C MET A 14 -10.01 -31.90 28.95
N LYS A 15 -10.63 -31.43 30.04
CA LYS A 15 -11.06 -30.04 30.20
C LYS A 15 -9.85 -29.08 30.34
N ALA A 16 -8.76 -29.53 30.96
CA ALA A 16 -7.52 -28.77 31.05
C ALA A 16 -6.80 -28.69 29.68
N ALA A 17 -6.73 -29.81 28.95
CA ALA A 17 -6.14 -29.87 27.62
C ALA A 17 -6.90 -29.00 26.61
N THR A 18 -8.24 -29.02 26.64
CA THR A 18 -9.07 -28.15 25.79
C THR A 18 -8.91 -26.67 26.14
N LYS A 19 -8.76 -26.32 27.43
CA LYS A 19 -8.50 -24.93 27.86
C LYS A 19 -7.10 -24.45 27.42
N ALA A 20 -6.09 -25.31 27.52
CA ALA A 20 -4.74 -25.02 27.03
C ALA A 20 -4.70 -24.85 25.50
N MET A 21 -5.41 -25.69 24.75
CA MET A 21 -5.51 -25.57 23.30
C MET A 21 -6.25 -24.28 22.88
N LYS A 22 -7.27 -23.88 23.64
CA LYS A 22 -8.00 -22.62 23.43
C LYS A 22 -7.13 -21.39 23.71
N ALA A 23 -6.25 -21.46 24.72
CA ALA A 23 -5.27 -20.43 25.01
C ALA A 23 -4.18 -20.34 23.93
N MET A 24 -3.70 -21.47 23.40
CA MET A 24 -2.74 -21.48 22.30
C MET A 24 -3.34 -20.91 21.00
N LYS A 25 -4.63 -21.18 20.73
CA LYS A 25 -5.37 -20.57 19.61
C LYS A 25 -5.62 -19.06 19.80
N ALA A 26 -5.57 -18.56 21.05
CA ALA A 26 -5.68 -17.15 21.37
C ALA A 26 -4.34 -16.39 21.23
N MET A 27 -3.21 -17.10 21.05
CA MET A 27 -1.93 -16.44 20.83
C MET A 27 -1.91 -15.80 19.45
N LYS A 28 -1.96 -14.47 19.44
CA LYS A 28 -2.11 -13.66 18.24
C LYS A 28 -0.87 -13.81 17.37
N SER A 29 -1.07 -14.32 16.15
CA SER A 29 0.04 -14.64 15.25
C SER A 29 0.77 -13.38 14.79
N LYS A 30 2.05 -13.23 15.15
CA LYS A 30 2.95 -12.11 14.80
C LYS A 30 2.95 -11.67 13.32
N VAL A 31 2.55 -12.59 12.44
CA VAL A 31 2.39 -12.40 10.98
C VAL A 31 0.92 -12.20 10.61
N ALA A 32 0.60 -11.07 9.96
CA ALA A 32 -0.70 -10.82 9.37
C ALA A 32 -0.88 -11.61 8.07
N LYS A 33 -1.90 -12.46 8.02
CA LYS A 33 -2.32 -13.24 6.85
C LYS A 33 -3.67 -12.75 6.31
N GLY A 34 -3.97 -13.04 5.05
CA GLY A 34 -5.26 -12.73 4.42
C GLY A 34 -5.35 -11.35 3.75
N ARG A 35 -6.53 -11.02 3.22
CA ARG A 35 -6.78 -9.83 2.38
C ARG A 35 -6.46 -8.50 3.08
N LEU A 36 -6.67 -8.44 4.40
CA LEU A 36 -6.48 -7.24 5.22
C LEU A 36 -5.09 -7.15 5.87
N CYS A 37 -4.14 -8.00 5.48
CA CYS A 37 -2.83 -8.12 6.15
C CYS A 37 -2.11 -6.76 6.31
N LYS A 38 -2.12 -5.93 5.27
CA LYS A 38 -1.50 -4.61 5.29
C LYS A 38 -2.19 -3.62 6.24
N SER A 39 -3.53 -3.65 6.29
CA SER A 39 -4.29 -2.82 7.22
C SER A 39 -4.04 -3.24 8.67
N GLN A 40 -3.95 -4.55 8.94
CA GLN A 40 -3.66 -5.07 10.27
C GLN A 40 -2.27 -4.66 10.77
N VAL A 41 -1.28 -4.63 9.86
CA VAL A 41 0.08 -4.17 10.19
C VAL A 41 0.11 -2.67 10.45
N VAL A 42 -0.51 -1.85 9.58
CA VAL A 42 -0.60 -0.39 9.79
C VAL A 42 -1.34 -0.05 11.09
N LYS A 43 -2.38 -0.81 11.45
CA LYS A 43 -3.12 -0.65 12.71
C LYS A 43 -2.40 -1.23 13.94
N GLY A 44 -1.18 -1.74 13.79
CA GLY A 44 -0.39 -2.32 14.89
C GLY A 44 -0.96 -3.62 15.47
N ARG A 45 -1.95 -4.24 14.82
CA ARG A 45 -2.54 -5.51 15.29
C ARG A 45 -1.58 -6.68 15.12
N GLN A 46 -0.62 -6.55 14.20
CA GLN A 46 0.44 -7.51 13.90
C GLN A 46 1.71 -6.77 13.45
N GLU A 47 2.86 -7.39 13.59
CA GLU A 47 4.15 -6.73 13.32
C GLU A 47 4.58 -6.76 11.86
N ARG A 48 4.27 -7.85 11.15
CA ARG A 48 4.67 -8.04 9.74
C ARG A 48 3.58 -8.71 8.93
N THR A 49 3.52 -8.45 7.63
CA THR A 49 2.67 -9.23 6.71
C THR A 49 3.30 -10.58 6.37
N SER A 50 2.54 -11.49 5.77
CA SER A 50 3.05 -12.78 5.27
C SER A 50 4.22 -12.64 4.27
N GLY A 51 4.30 -11.50 3.56
CA GLY A 51 5.42 -11.17 2.67
C GLY A 51 6.55 -10.37 3.34
N GLY A 52 6.61 -10.34 4.68
CA GLY A 52 7.69 -9.69 5.42
C GLY A 52 7.60 -8.17 5.59
N LEU A 53 6.53 -7.52 5.11
CA LEU A 53 6.42 -6.05 5.20
C LEU A 53 6.10 -5.57 6.61
N LYS A 54 6.84 -4.56 7.05
CA LYS A 54 6.57 -3.75 8.25
C LYS A 54 5.79 -2.48 7.88
N VAL A 55 5.36 -1.73 8.90
CA VAL A 55 4.64 -0.46 8.73
C VAL A 55 5.46 0.55 7.90
N ALA A 56 6.78 0.62 8.12
CA ALA A 56 7.67 1.54 7.41
C ALA A 56 7.71 1.33 5.88
N ASP A 57 7.42 0.11 5.42
CA ASP A 57 7.42 -0.27 4.00
C ASP A 57 6.06 -0.09 3.32
N ILE A 58 5.03 0.33 4.07
CA ILE A 58 3.66 0.50 3.60
C ILE A 58 3.35 1.98 3.42
N THR A 59 2.63 2.30 2.34
CA THR A 59 2.16 3.65 2.04
C THR A 59 0.72 3.61 1.53
N THR A 60 -0.05 4.64 1.82
CA THR A 60 -1.43 4.80 1.37
C THR A 60 -1.47 5.50 0.00
N ASN A 61 -2.17 4.92 -0.97
CA ASN A 61 -2.45 5.58 -2.24
C ASN A 61 -3.65 6.55 -2.10
N LYS A 62 -3.86 7.44 -3.07
CA LYS A 62 -5.03 8.34 -3.16
C LYS A 62 -6.36 7.62 -2.96
N TYR A 63 -6.47 6.37 -3.43
CA TYR A 63 -7.67 5.53 -3.28
C TYR A 63 -7.78 4.82 -1.92
N GLY A 64 -7.03 5.25 -0.89
CA GLY A 64 -7.04 4.64 0.45
C GLY A 64 -6.41 3.24 0.54
N LYS A 65 -5.86 2.71 -0.55
CA LYS A 65 -5.26 1.36 -0.59
C LYS A 65 -3.83 1.36 -0.05
N PHE A 66 -3.54 0.43 0.86
CA PHE A 66 -2.18 0.16 1.35
C PHE A 66 -1.33 -0.57 0.29
N VAL A 67 -0.31 0.11 -0.19
CA VAL A 67 0.64 -0.37 -1.21
C VAL A 67 2.06 -0.42 -0.65
N TYR A 68 2.95 -1.11 -1.36
CA TYR A 68 4.37 -1.18 -1.03
C TYR A 68 5.01 0.18 -1.37
N LYS A 69 5.74 0.79 -0.45
CA LYS A 69 6.46 2.06 -0.65
C LYS A 69 7.40 1.98 -1.87
N ARG A 70 8.19 0.90 -1.97
CA ARG A 70 9.07 0.62 -3.11
C ARG A 70 8.33 0.58 -4.46
N LYS A 71 7.15 -0.04 -4.50
CA LYS A 71 6.35 -0.17 -5.74
C LYS A 71 5.73 1.16 -6.12
N SER A 72 5.33 1.97 -5.14
CA SER A 72 4.86 3.33 -5.38
C SER A 72 5.98 4.23 -5.92
N ALA A 73 7.20 4.12 -5.38
CA ALA A 73 8.36 4.87 -5.86
C ALA A 73 8.70 4.50 -7.32
N HIS A 74 8.78 3.21 -7.63
CA HIS A 74 9.06 2.75 -8.99
C HIS A 74 8.00 3.20 -10.02
N GLY A 75 6.72 3.20 -9.66
CA GLY A 75 5.68 3.73 -10.55
C GLY A 75 5.78 5.24 -10.83
N LYS A 76 6.55 5.98 -10.02
CA LYS A 76 6.73 7.44 -10.14
C LYS A 76 8.01 7.82 -10.90
N THR A 77 8.85 6.86 -11.30
CA THR A 77 10.11 7.13 -12.02
C THR A 77 9.95 7.23 -13.54
N ASN A 78 8.72 7.29 -14.07
CA ASN A 78 8.47 7.43 -15.50
C ASN A 78 8.96 8.80 -16.00
N ALA A 79 10.20 8.86 -16.49
CA ALA A 79 10.89 10.08 -16.91
C ALA A 79 10.09 10.85 -17.99
N TRP A 80 9.53 10.12 -18.96
CA TRP A 80 8.71 10.71 -20.03
C TRP A 80 7.45 11.41 -19.50
N ALA A 81 6.76 10.81 -18.53
CA ALA A 81 5.57 11.42 -17.93
C ALA A 81 5.91 12.71 -17.18
N ARG A 82 7.06 12.76 -16.49
CA ARG A 82 7.55 13.98 -15.82
C ARG A 82 7.92 15.07 -16.81
N ALA A 83 8.58 14.71 -17.91
CA ALA A 83 8.92 15.64 -18.97
C ALA A 83 7.67 16.24 -19.63
N ILE A 84 6.63 15.43 -19.88
CA ILE A 84 5.34 15.92 -20.37
C ILE A 84 4.66 16.83 -19.35
N GLU A 85 4.65 16.47 -18.06
CA GLU A 85 4.05 17.32 -17.02
C GLU A 85 4.73 18.69 -16.95
N ALA A 86 6.07 18.72 -17.00
CA ALA A 86 6.84 19.95 -17.04
C ALA A 86 6.59 20.76 -18.33
N ALA A 87 6.58 20.11 -19.50
CA ALA A 87 6.27 20.76 -20.77
C ALA A 87 4.85 21.36 -20.78
N ARG A 88 3.87 20.66 -20.19
CA ARG A 88 2.49 21.15 -20.06
C ARG A 88 2.40 22.37 -19.15
N LYS A 89 3.12 22.37 -18.02
CA LYS A 89 3.20 23.54 -17.12
C LYS A 89 3.84 24.74 -17.83
N ALA A 90 4.92 24.52 -18.58
CA ALA A 90 5.61 25.57 -19.32
C ALA A 90 4.80 26.15 -20.51
N LEU A 91 3.88 25.37 -21.08
CA LEU A 91 3.01 25.79 -22.18
C LEU A 91 1.61 26.22 -21.74
N GLY A 92 1.25 26.07 -20.46
CA GLY A 92 -0.08 26.40 -19.95
C GLY A 92 -1.23 25.58 -20.54
N ILE A 93 -0.97 24.39 -21.08
CA ILE A 93 -1.97 23.59 -21.81
C ILE A 93 -2.95 22.92 -20.84
N THR A 94 -4.16 23.47 -20.77
CA THR A 94 -5.32 22.91 -20.05
C THR A 94 -6.13 21.98 -20.95
N GLY A 95 -6.64 20.87 -20.40
CA GLY A 95 -7.42 19.89 -21.17
C GLY A 95 -6.60 18.75 -21.76
N PHE A 96 -7.17 18.06 -22.75
CA PHE A 96 -6.54 16.93 -23.44
C PHE A 96 -5.93 17.38 -24.76
N VAL A 97 -4.66 17.01 -25.02
CA VAL A 97 -3.98 17.29 -26.29
C VAL A 97 -3.30 16.01 -26.75
N LEU A 98 -3.51 15.66 -28.02
CA LEU A 98 -2.84 14.53 -28.64
C LEU A 98 -1.36 14.87 -28.85
N ILE A 99 -0.47 14.00 -28.37
CA ILE A 99 0.97 14.17 -28.54
C ILE A 99 1.32 14.06 -30.04
N ASN A 100 2.12 14.99 -30.57
CA ASN A 100 2.56 15.01 -31.96
C ASN A 100 1.43 15.16 -33.02
N LYS A 101 0.23 15.61 -32.60
CA LYS A 101 -0.85 15.97 -33.53
C LYS A 101 -1.36 17.37 -33.23
N GLY A 102 -1.55 18.14 -34.31
CA GLY A 102 -1.87 19.56 -34.24
C GLY A 102 -0.68 20.43 -33.78
N PRO A 103 -0.82 21.76 -33.90
CA PRO A 103 0.27 22.70 -33.57
C PRO A 103 0.67 22.63 -32.09
N GLN A 104 -0.29 22.47 -31.19
CA GLN A 104 -0.04 22.36 -29.74
C GLN A 104 0.63 21.03 -29.35
N GLY A 105 0.25 19.92 -29.99
CA GLY A 105 0.80 18.60 -29.71
C GLY A 105 2.23 18.40 -30.18
N GLN A 106 2.60 19.03 -31.30
CA GLN A 106 3.98 19.06 -31.78
C GLN A 106 4.88 19.91 -30.87
N ALA A 107 4.43 21.10 -30.47
CA ALA A 107 5.16 21.96 -29.53
C ALA A 107 5.40 21.27 -28.17
N LEU A 108 4.40 20.55 -27.66
CA LEU A 108 4.52 19.77 -26.43
C LEU A 108 5.55 18.64 -26.58
N TYR A 109 5.51 17.90 -27.69
CA TYR A 109 6.43 16.79 -27.93
C TYR A 109 7.89 17.25 -28.01
N VAL A 110 8.17 18.34 -28.73
CA VAL A 110 9.52 18.91 -28.85
C VAL A 110 10.05 19.34 -27.48
N LYS A 111 9.25 20.11 -26.71
CA LYS A 111 9.64 20.54 -25.35
C LYS A 111 9.79 19.38 -24.37
N ALA A 112 8.93 18.35 -24.46
CA ALA A 112 9.07 17.17 -23.62
C ALA A 112 10.34 16.38 -23.95
N LYS A 113 10.69 16.26 -25.23
CA LYS A 113 11.90 15.56 -25.67
C LYS A 113 13.18 16.29 -25.26
N THR A 114 13.20 17.62 -25.31
CA THR A 114 14.33 18.41 -24.79
C THR A 114 14.46 18.24 -23.28
N LEU A 115 13.37 18.37 -22.51
CA LEU A 115 13.39 18.18 -21.05
C LEU A 115 13.78 16.76 -20.61
N LEU A 116 13.44 15.75 -21.42
CA LEU A 116 13.88 14.37 -21.21
C LEU A 116 15.39 14.23 -21.39
N GLY A 117 15.95 14.81 -22.45
CA GLY A 117 17.40 14.81 -22.70
C GLY A 117 18.20 15.64 -21.69
N SER A 118 17.60 16.71 -21.16
CA SER A 118 18.22 17.60 -20.17
C SER A 118 18.12 17.13 -18.73
N GLY A 119 17.49 15.98 -18.45
CA GLY A 119 17.45 15.39 -17.10
C GLY A 119 16.83 16.31 -16.04
N ALA A 120 15.93 17.22 -16.42
CA ALA A 120 15.35 18.20 -15.49
C ALA A 120 14.45 17.49 -14.47
N ALA A 121 15.04 17.16 -13.32
CA ALA A 121 14.36 16.77 -12.11
C ALA A 121 13.51 17.95 -11.60
N VAL A 122 12.32 18.12 -12.18
CA VAL A 122 11.38 19.12 -11.65
C VAL A 122 10.80 18.58 -10.36
N GLU A 123 11.40 19.07 -9.30
CA GLU A 123 10.99 19.04 -7.90
C GLU A 123 9.53 19.52 -7.76
N GLY A 124 8.81 18.87 -6.84
CA GLY A 124 7.41 19.11 -6.60
C GLY A 124 6.76 17.81 -6.14
N PRO A 125 6.41 17.69 -4.85
CA PRO A 125 5.55 16.60 -4.42
C PRO A 125 4.27 16.71 -5.24
N ARG A 126 3.95 15.67 -6.01
CA ARG A 126 2.66 15.53 -6.68
C ARG A 126 1.59 15.90 -5.64
N PRO A 127 0.68 16.86 -5.89
CA PRO A 127 -0.29 17.28 -4.89
C PRO A 127 -0.99 16.02 -4.38
N SER A 128 -0.76 15.72 -3.10
CA SER A 128 -1.46 14.64 -2.42
C SER A 128 -2.90 15.08 -2.40
N VAL A 129 -3.68 14.59 -3.35
CA VAL A 129 -5.11 14.85 -3.38
C VAL A 129 -5.63 14.45 -2.00
N PRO A 130 -6.25 15.39 -1.25
CA PRO A 130 -6.69 15.11 0.10
C PRO A 130 -7.57 13.86 0.08
N PRO A 131 -7.48 12.98 1.09
CA PRO A 131 -8.37 11.84 1.19
C PRO A 131 -9.81 12.34 1.06
N PRO A 132 -10.69 11.63 0.33
CA PRO A 132 -12.09 12.02 0.25
C PRO A 132 -12.61 12.14 1.69
N ALA A 133 -13.17 13.32 2.01
CA ALA A 133 -13.74 13.58 3.32
C ALA A 133 -14.71 12.46 3.67
N PRO A 134 -14.73 11.97 4.93
CA PRO A 134 -15.71 10.98 5.33
C PRO A 134 -17.09 11.60 5.14
N SER A 135 -17.89 11.01 4.25
CA SER A 135 -19.30 11.35 4.10
C SER A 135 -19.98 11.22 5.46
N ALA A 136 -20.63 12.31 5.88
CA ALA A 136 -21.52 12.34 7.03
C ALA A 136 -22.71 11.40 6.85
#